data_AF-F2S422-F1
#
_entry.id   AF-F2S422-F1
#
_cell.length_a   1.000
_cell.length_b   1.000
_cell.length_c   1.000
_cell.angle_alpha   90.00
_cell.angle_beta   90.00
_cell.angle_gamma   90.00
#
_symmetry.space_group_name_H-M   'P 1'
#
loop_
_entity.id
_entity.type
_entity.pdbx_description
1 polymer ?
#
loop_
_entity_poly.entity_id
_entity_poly.type
_entity_poly.pdbx_seq_one_letter_code
_entity_poly.pdbx_strand_id
1 'polypeptide(L)'
;MGDVVVIHGGLVPGVPLERQDPLSVMTMRTLDVDSHTPSSLKEGTGWSKVFDEYQRRMVKEKNEQPTTVIYGHDAKQLPVIRLYTKGLDTSCVRGGKLTALIIGDGGRQRLKQVKCKGYV
;
A
#
# COMPACT_ATOMS: atom_id res chain seq x y z
N MET A 1 3.20 6.84 -13.32
CA MET A 1 3.36 6.05 -12.08
C MET A 1 4.52 6.54 -11.26
N GLY A 2 5.52 7.20 -11.88
CA GLY A 2 6.76 7.55 -11.21
C GLY A 2 7.47 6.28 -10.76
N ASP A 3 8.18 6.35 -9.65
CA ASP A 3 8.89 5.20 -9.11
C ASP A 3 7.90 4.20 -8.51
N VAL A 4 8.22 2.91 -8.59
CA VAL A 4 7.35 1.85 -8.06
C VAL A 4 8.09 1.09 -6.97
N VAL A 5 7.50 1.03 -5.79
CA VAL A 5 8.03 0.34 -4.62
C VAL A 5 7.05 -0.75 -4.19
N VAL A 6 7.57 -1.95 -3.91
CA VAL A 6 6.77 -3.10 -3.45
C VAL A 6 7.16 -3.44 -2.03
N ILE A 7 6.17 -3.52 -1.13
CA ILE A 7 6.36 -3.81 0.29
C ILE A 7 5.27 -4.76 0.80
N HIS A 8 5.44 -5.28 2.02
CA HIS A 8 4.44 -6.15 2.63
C HIS A 8 3.29 -5.36 3.28
N GLY A 9 3.59 -4.53 4.29
CA GLY A 9 2.63 -3.86 5.17
C GLY A 9 2.43 -2.39 4.87
N GLY A 10 3.41 -1.53 5.21
CA GLY A 10 3.32 -0.08 5.00
C GLY A 10 4.65 0.68 5.01
N LEU A 11 4.60 1.97 4.67
CA LEU A 11 5.73 2.90 4.75
C LEU A 11 5.35 4.13 5.57
N VAL A 12 6.25 4.61 6.42
CA VAL A 12 6.09 5.91 7.08
C VAL A 12 6.41 7.03 6.06
N PRO A 13 5.47 7.95 5.77
CA PRO A 13 5.71 9.03 4.81
C PRO A 13 6.85 9.95 5.26
N GLY A 14 7.69 10.40 4.31
CA GLY A 14 8.82 11.29 4.58
C GLY A 14 10.07 10.61 5.15
N VAL A 15 10.04 9.31 5.44
CA VAL A 15 11.22 8.53 5.83
C VAL A 15 11.81 7.84 4.59
N PRO A 16 13.10 8.03 4.27
CA PRO A 16 13.77 7.34 3.15
C PRO A 16 13.68 5.81 3.28
N LEU A 17 13.65 5.10 2.15
CA LEU A 17 13.43 3.65 2.11
C LEU A 17 14.46 2.87 2.95
N GLU A 18 15.73 3.31 2.93
CA GLU A 18 16.85 2.69 3.62
C GLU A 18 16.79 2.91 5.15
N ARG A 19 15.93 3.83 5.59
CA ARG A 19 15.75 4.20 7.01
C ARG A 19 14.40 3.78 7.57
N GLN A 20 13.58 3.08 6.78
CA GLN A 20 12.33 2.52 7.27
C GLN A 20 12.63 1.45 8.33
N ASP A 21 11.85 1.43 9.40
CA ASP A 21 11.91 0.36 10.39
C ASP A 21 11.35 -0.95 9.77
N PRO A 22 12.15 -2.04 9.68
CA PRO A 22 11.72 -3.28 9.03
C PRO A 22 10.46 -3.89 9.66
N LEU A 23 10.28 -3.76 10.98
CA LEU A 23 9.10 -4.29 11.67
C LEU A 23 7.84 -3.54 11.21
N SER A 24 7.92 -2.22 11.13
CA SER A 24 6.86 -1.36 10.62
C SER A 24 6.51 -1.69 9.17
N VAL A 25 7.52 -1.90 8.31
CA VAL A 25 7.31 -2.30 6.90
C VAL A 25 6.55 -3.62 6.78
N MET A 26 6.75 -4.52 7.74
CA MET A 26 6.12 -5.85 7.75
C MET A 26 4.78 -5.91 8.49
N THR A 27 4.43 -4.94 9.33
CA THR A 27 3.27 -5.10 10.24
C THR A 27 2.28 -3.96 10.24
N MET A 28 2.62 -2.80 9.70
CA MET A 28 1.80 -1.60 9.75
C MET A 28 0.45 -1.76 9.03
N ARG A 29 -0.61 -1.33 9.71
CA ARG A 29 -1.97 -1.19 9.16
C ARG A 29 -2.47 0.24 9.28
N THR A 30 -2.24 0.87 10.44
CA THR A 30 -2.59 2.26 10.69
C THR A 30 -1.35 3.09 11.03
N LEU A 31 -1.49 4.40 10.87
CA LEU A 31 -0.47 5.39 11.15
C LEU A 31 -1.15 6.56 11.87
N ASP A 32 -0.62 6.94 13.03
CA ASP A 32 -1.01 8.17 13.69
C ASP A 32 -0.54 9.38 12.89
N VAL A 33 -1.45 10.29 12.54
CA VAL A 33 -1.17 11.38 11.60
C VAL A 33 -0.30 12.49 12.19
N ASP A 34 -0.34 12.65 13.52
CA ASP A 34 0.37 13.72 14.21
C ASP A 34 1.78 13.28 14.60
N SER A 35 1.90 12.10 15.20
CA SER A 35 3.18 11.55 15.66
C SER A 35 3.92 10.72 14.59
N HIS A 36 3.26 10.42 13.46
CA HIS A 36 3.77 9.48 12.45
C HIS A 36 4.11 8.09 13.01
N THR A 37 3.47 7.70 14.12
CA THR A 37 3.72 6.41 14.77
C THR A 37 2.96 5.30 14.05
N PRO A 38 3.66 4.27 13.52
CA PRO A 38 3.01 3.14 12.88
C PRO A 38 2.40 2.18 13.89
N SER A 39 1.29 1.55 13.53
CA SER A 39 0.62 0.56 14.35
C SER A 39 0.18 -0.65 13.53
N SER A 40 0.28 -1.83 14.14
CA SER A 40 -0.21 -3.10 13.58
C SER A 40 -1.71 -3.33 13.81
N LEU A 41 -2.33 -2.48 14.63
CA LEU A 41 -3.75 -2.50 14.94
C LEU A 41 -4.59 -1.94 13.78
N LYS A 42 -5.89 -2.30 13.74
CA LYS A 42 -6.80 -1.82 12.68
C LYS A 42 -7.46 -0.49 13.03
N GLU A 43 -7.39 -0.12 14.29
CA GLU A 43 -7.89 1.12 14.86
C GLU A 43 -7.00 2.29 14.44
N GLY A 44 -7.63 3.39 14.04
CA GLY A 44 -6.96 4.60 13.57
C GLY A 44 -6.97 4.77 12.05
N THR A 45 -6.10 5.65 11.54
CA THR A 45 -6.06 6.01 10.12
C THR A 45 -5.19 5.04 9.35
N GLY A 46 -5.73 4.40 8.31
CA GLY A 46 -4.95 3.49 7.45
C GLY A 46 -3.76 4.21 6.80
N TRP A 47 -2.55 3.66 6.96
CA TRP A 47 -1.31 4.31 6.51
C TRP A 47 -1.35 4.64 5.01
N SER A 48 -1.99 3.78 4.21
CA SER A 48 -2.06 3.93 2.76
C SER A 48 -2.87 5.15 2.32
N LYS A 49 -3.78 5.66 3.16
CA LYS A 49 -4.47 6.94 2.95
C LYS A 49 -3.52 8.10 3.24
N VAL A 50 -2.82 8.05 4.37
CA VAL A 50 -1.86 9.09 4.79
C VAL A 50 -0.73 9.23 3.77
N PHE A 51 -0.19 8.12 3.28
CA PHE A 51 0.85 8.11 2.24
C PHE A 51 0.35 8.72 0.92
N ASP A 52 -0.89 8.41 0.51
CA ASP A 52 -1.47 8.94 -0.73
C ASP A 52 -1.65 10.47 -0.64
N GLU A 53 -2.03 10.99 0.52
CA GLU A 53 -2.14 12.43 0.81
C GLU A 53 -0.76 13.11 0.84
N TYR A 54 0.22 12.48 1.51
CA TYR A 54 1.60 12.98 1.53
C TYR A 54 2.19 13.08 0.11
N GLN A 55 2.04 12.04 -0.72
CA GLN A 55 2.52 12.03 -2.11
C GLN A 55 1.83 13.09 -2.96
N ARG A 56 0.50 13.28 -2.80
CA ARG A 56 -0.21 14.39 -3.48
C ARG A 56 0.42 15.74 -3.15
N ARG A 57 0.75 15.96 -1.87
CA ARG A 57 1.36 17.20 -1.41
C ARG A 57 2.76 17.39 -1.99
N MET A 58 3.63 16.38 -1.95
CA MET A 58 4.99 16.47 -2.48
C MET A 58 5.01 16.75 -3.98
N VAL A 59 4.16 16.07 -4.76
CA VAL A 59 4.04 16.33 -6.20
C VAL A 59 3.54 17.75 -6.46
N LYS A 60 2.51 18.21 -5.75
CA LYS A 60 1.89 19.53 -5.98
C LYS A 60 2.78 20.69 -5.55
N GLU A 61 3.41 20.59 -4.38
CA GLU A 61 4.10 21.72 -3.74
C GLU A 61 5.59 21.74 -4.05
N LYS A 62 6.20 20.58 -4.27
CA LYS A 62 7.65 20.45 -4.49
C LYS A 62 8.00 19.95 -5.88
N ASN A 63 7.02 19.63 -6.71
CA ASN A 63 7.22 19.05 -8.04
C ASN A 63 8.10 17.78 -7.99
N GLU A 64 8.00 17.01 -6.90
CA GLU A 64 8.74 15.76 -6.73
C GLU A 64 8.17 14.68 -7.66
N GLN A 65 9.05 13.76 -8.12
CA GLN A 65 8.62 12.58 -8.87
C GLN A 65 7.76 11.69 -7.96
N PRO A 66 6.54 11.30 -8.38
CA PRO A 66 5.67 10.51 -7.53
C PRO A 66 6.25 9.13 -7.26
N THR A 67 6.01 8.59 -6.07
CA THR A 67 6.25 7.18 -5.74
C THR A 67 4.93 6.44 -5.61
N THR A 68 4.77 5.34 -6.34
CA THR A 68 3.64 4.41 -6.23
C THR A 68 4.03 3.19 -5.40
N VAL A 69 3.29 2.92 -4.34
CA VAL A 69 3.53 1.78 -3.43
C VAL A 69 2.52 0.66 -3.67
N ILE A 70 3.00 -0.55 -3.90
CA ILE A 70 2.19 -1.77 -4.04
C ILE A 70 2.38 -2.63 -2.79
N TYR A 71 1.29 -3.06 -2.16
CA TYR A 71 1.34 -3.70 -0.85
C TYR A 71 0.27 -4.79 -0.65
N GLY A 72 0.42 -5.57 0.43
CA GLY A 72 -0.49 -6.64 0.85
C GLY A 72 -0.94 -6.46 2.30
N HIS A 73 -0.80 -7.53 3.11
CA HIS A 73 -0.95 -7.59 4.59
C HIS A 73 -2.33 -7.26 5.21
N ASP A 74 -2.93 -6.13 4.83
CA ASP A 74 -4.21 -5.69 5.35
C ASP A 74 -5.38 -6.22 4.52
N ALA A 75 -5.57 -7.55 4.57
CA ALA A 75 -6.61 -8.28 3.86
C ALA A 75 -7.99 -7.57 3.89
N LYS A 76 -8.54 -7.31 2.69
CA LYS A 76 -9.89 -6.78 2.45
C LYS A 76 -10.68 -7.70 1.52
N GLN A 77 -11.98 -7.43 1.35
CA GLN A 77 -12.81 -8.14 0.38
C GLN A 77 -12.47 -7.76 -1.07
N LEU A 78 -12.02 -6.52 -1.30
CA LEU A 78 -11.69 -5.95 -2.60
C LEU A 78 -10.31 -5.28 -2.56
N PRO A 79 -9.59 -5.20 -3.69
CA PRO A 79 -8.31 -4.51 -3.73
C PRO A 79 -8.48 -3.02 -3.46
N VAL A 80 -7.55 -2.42 -2.71
CA VAL A 80 -7.58 -1.01 -2.32
C VAL A 80 -6.70 -0.22 -3.29
N ILE A 81 -7.29 0.29 -4.37
CA ILE A 81 -6.57 1.00 -5.42
C ILE A 81 -6.74 2.51 -5.24
N ARG A 82 -5.67 3.19 -4.80
CA ARG A 82 -5.55 4.65 -4.71
C ARG A 82 -4.63 5.18 -5.80
N LEU A 83 -4.32 6.48 -5.78
CA LEU A 83 -3.50 7.10 -6.82
C LEU A 83 -2.04 6.59 -6.73
N TYR A 84 -1.47 6.67 -5.54
CA TYR A 84 -0.08 6.36 -5.19
C TYR A 84 0.05 5.10 -4.34
N THR A 85 -1.05 4.46 -3.90
CA THR A 85 -0.98 3.18 -3.18
C THR A 85 -1.91 2.13 -3.79
N LYS A 86 -1.45 0.86 -3.86
CA LYS A 86 -2.15 -0.26 -4.50
C LYS A 86 -2.14 -1.48 -3.56
N GLY A 87 -3.21 -1.66 -2.79
CA GLY A 87 -3.38 -2.79 -1.87
C GLY A 87 -4.00 -3.99 -2.59
N LEU A 88 -3.29 -5.12 -2.59
CA LEU A 88 -3.66 -6.31 -3.36
C LEU A 88 -4.13 -7.50 -2.50
N ASP A 89 -4.04 -7.42 -1.16
CA ASP A 89 -4.48 -8.50 -0.29
C ASP A 89 -6.02 -8.58 -0.25
N THR A 90 -6.55 -9.51 -1.05
CA THR A 90 -7.98 -9.80 -1.16
C THR A 90 -8.36 -11.10 -0.45
N SER A 91 -7.63 -11.46 0.61
CA SER A 91 -7.95 -12.53 1.55
C SER A 91 -8.05 -13.93 0.90
N CYS A 92 -7.14 -14.26 -0.03
CA CYS A 92 -7.10 -15.54 -0.74
C CYS A 92 -7.27 -16.76 0.18
N VAL A 93 -6.51 -16.82 1.27
CA VAL A 93 -6.47 -17.99 2.17
C VAL A 93 -7.83 -18.29 2.82
N ARG A 94 -8.66 -17.25 3.05
CA ARG A 94 -10.02 -17.37 3.59
C ARG A 94 -11.09 -17.47 2.49
N GLY A 95 -10.71 -17.99 1.32
CA GLY A 95 -11.61 -18.15 0.18
C GLY A 95 -11.94 -16.86 -0.55
N GLY A 96 -11.15 -15.80 -0.38
CA GLY A 96 -11.25 -14.57 -1.15
C GLY A 96 -10.73 -14.74 -2.58
N LYS A 97 -9.87 -13.82 -3.02
CA LYS A 97 -9.19 -13.90 -4.32
C LYS A 97 -7.68 -13.79 -4.12
N LEU A 98 -6.93 -14.27 -5.09
CA LEU A 98 -5.52 -13.91 -5.27
C LEU A 98 -5.50 -12.82 -6.35
N THR A 99 -5.02 -11.63 -5.98
CA THR A 99 -5.03 -10.45 -6.84
C THR A 99 -3.62 -10.07 -7.26
N ALA A 100 -3.43 -9.85 -8.56
CA ALA A 100 -2.21 -9.33 -9.15
C ALA A 100 -2.50 -8.00 -9.85
N LEU A 101 -1.54 -7.07 -9.75
CA LEU A 101 -1.49 -5.87 -10.57
C LEU A 101 -0.50 -6.09 -11.71
N ILE A 102 -1.00 -6.09 -12.94
CA ILE A 102 -0.20 -6.19 -14.16
C ILE A 102 0.13 -4.77 -14.61
N ILE A 103 1.42 -4.47 -14.74
CA ILE A 103 1.94 -3.18 -15.21
C ILE A 103 2.58 -3.41 -16.57
N GLY A 104 2.03 -2.79 -17.61
CA GLY A 104 2.58 -2.82 -18.96
C GLY A 104 3.19 -1.49 -19.37
N ASP A 105 3.67 -1.43 -20.61
CA ASP A 105 4.34 -0.26 -21.18
C ASP A 105 3.52 1.03 -21.01
N GLY A 106 4.23 2.12 -20.75
CA GLY A 106 3.65 3.43 -20.45
C GLY A 106 2.95 3.51 -19.09
N GLY A 107 3.13 2.51 -18.22
CA GLY A 107 2.49 2.45 -16.90
C GLY A 107 1.01 2.05 -16.95
N ARG A 108 0.59 1.37 -18.02
CA ARG A 108 -0.77 0.82 -18.14
C ARG A 108 -1.00 -0.23 -17.07
N GLN A 109 -2.05 -0.08 -16.28
CA GLN A 109 -2.37 -0.93 -15.15
C GLN A 109 -3.60 -1.79 -15.44
N ARG A 110 -3.54 -3.08 -15.12
CA ARG A 110 -4.70 -3.99 -15.13
C ARG A 110 -4.68 -4.92 -13.93
N LEU A 111 -5.81 -5.07 -13.26
CA LEU A 111 -5.97 -6.07 -12.22
C LEU A 111 -6.37 -7.43 -12.82
N LYS A 112 -5.71 -8.49 -12.34
CA LYS A 112 -6.14 -9.88 -12.55
C LYS A 112 -6.43 -10.50 -11.20
N GLN A 113 -7.58 -11.17 -11.09
CA GLN A 113 -7.99 -11.84 -9.87
C GLN A 113 -8.41 -13.26 -10.18
N VAL A 114 -8.01 -14.21 -9.35
CA VAL A 114 -8.46 -15.61 -9.42
C VAL A 114 -9.11 -15.98 -8.09
N LYS A 115 -10.21 -16.73 -8.16
CA LYS A 115 -10.91 -17.20 -6.96
C LYS A 115 -10.04 -18.22 -6.24
N CYS A 116 -9.86 -18.06 -4.93
CA CYS A 116 -9.14 -19.01 -4.10
C CYS A 116 -10.08 -20.03 -3.46
N LYS A 117 -9.54 -21.20 -3.14
CA LYS A 117 -10.16 -22.13 -2.19
C LYS A 117 -10.00 -21.56 -0.77
N GLY A 118 -11.00 -21.73 0.07
CA GLY A 118 -10.87 -21.43 1.51
C GLY A 118 -10.12 -22.56 2.20
N TYR A 119 -9.11 -22.21 3.00
CA TYR A 119 -8.31 -23.15 3.80
C TYR A 119 -8.43 -22.89 5.31
N VAL A 120 -9.13 -21.83 5.67
CA VAL A 120 -9.45 -21.37 7.03
C VAL A 120 -10.88 -20.87 7.06
#